data_AF-A0AAU3WKN2-F1
#
_entry.id   AF-A0AAU3WKN2-F1
#
_cell.length_a   1.000
_cell.length_b   1.000
_cell.length_c   1.000
_cell.angle_alpha   90.00
_cell.angle_beta   90.00
_cell.angle_gamma   90.00
#
_symmetry.space_group_name_H-M   'P 1'
#
loop_
_entity.id
_entity.type
_entity.pdbx_description
1 polymer ?
#
loop_
_entity_poly.entity_id
_entity_poly.type
_entity_poly.pdbx_seq_one_letter_code
_entity_poly.pdbx_strand_id
1 'polypeptide(L)' 'MVYAVRGSAGRRVTLRGKQAGVAHCVADVVELVLLAGVALNVEEAAASSLIEWRGGGPGTWRSP' A
#
# COMPACT_ATOMS: atom_id res chain seq x y z
N MET A 1 -4.97 -5.96 18.43
CA MET A 1 -4.33 -6.30 17.13
C MET A 1 -3.08 -5.44 17.04
N VAL A 2 -1.91 -6.01 17.33
CA VAL A 2 -0.63 -5.28 17.42
C VAL A 2 0.11 -5.50 16.11
N TYR A 3 0.25 -4.47 15.28
CA TYR A 3 1.14 -4.55 14.12
C TYR A 3 2.58 -4.38 14.61
N ALA A 4 3.39 -5.42 14.47
CA ALA A 4 4.81 -5.38 14.78
C ALA A 4 5.50 -4.37 13.86
N VAL A 5 6.10 -3.33 14.43
CA VAL A 5 6.93 -2.36 13.69
C VAL A 5 8.21 -3.03 13.21
N ARG A 6 8.14 -3.65 12.02
CA ARG A 6 9.30 -4.32 11.41
C ARG A 6 9.96 -3.40 10.39
N GLY A 7 10.75 -2.44 10.91
CA GLY A 7 12.07 -2.06 10.40
C GLY A 7 12.26 -1.67 8.93
N SER A 8 11.24 -1.33 8.14
CA SER A 8 11.40 -0.70 6.84
C SER A 8 10.69 0.63 6.86
N ALA A 9 11.42 1.71 6.54
CA ALA A 9 10.87 3.06 6.48
C ALA A 9 9.55 3.03 5.70
N GLY A 10 8.43 3.26 6.41
CA GLY A 10 7.11 3.19 5.81
C GLY A 10 7.03 4.14 4.62
N ARG A 11 6.46 3.66 3.52
CA ARG A 11 6.33 4.43 2.28
C ARG A 11 4.93 5.04 2.22
N ARG A 12 4.85 6.30 1.79
CA ARG A 12 3.56 6.99 1.64
C ARG A 12 2.84 6.48 0.39
N VAL A 13 1.58 6.12 0.59
CA VAL A 13 0.66 5.68 -0.46
C VAL A 13 -0.28 6.83 -0.78
N THR A 14 -0.42 7.12 -2.06
CA THR A 14 -1.39 8.08 -2.57
C THR A 14 -2.37 7.34 -3.48
N LEU A 15 -3.66 7.53 -3.25
CA LEU A 15 -4.74 6.96 -4.04
C LEU A 15 -5.43 8.11 -4.79
N ARG A 16 -5.36 8.10 -6.13
CA ARG A 16 -5.98 9.15 -6.97
C ARG A 16 -5.62 10.58 -6.54
N GLY A 17 -4.34 10.86 -6.27
CA GLY A 17 -3.89 12.17 -5.79
C GLY A 17 -4.26 12.54 -4.35
N LYS A 18 -4.94 11.66 -3.58
CA LYS A 18 -5.17 11.84 -2.14
C LYS A 18 -4.25 10.94 -1.32
N GLN A 19 -3.63 11.51 -0.28
CA GLN A 19 -2.79 10.73 0.63
C GLN A 19 -3.65 9.70 1.36
N ALA A 20 -3.42 8.42 1.09
CA ALA A 20 -4.13 7.32 1.73
C ALA A 20 -3.51 6.97 3.08
N GLY A 21 -2.18 6.99 3.17
CA GLY A 21 -1.47 6.72 4.43
C GLY A 21 -0.01 6.35 4.25
N VAL A 22 0.56 5.73 5.29
CA VAL A 22 1.89 5.12 5.26
C VAL A 22 1.72 3.61 5.35
N ALA A 23 2.32 2.89 4.43
CA ALA A 23 2.26 1.44 4.36
C ALA A 23 3.69 0.86 4.43
N HIS A 24 3.83 -0.30 5.07
CA HIS A 24 5.11 -0.97 5.25
C HIS A 24 5.25 -2.20 4.34
N CYS A 25 4.12 -2.77 3.90
CA CYS A 25 4.02 -3.86 2.94
C CYS A 25 2.86 -3.65 1.98
N VAL A 26 2.76 -4.47 0.93
CA VAL A 26 1.64 -4.42 -0.03
C VAL A 26 0.29 -4.74 0.62
N ALA A 27 0.26 -5.55 1.68
CA ALA A 27 -0.98 -5.83 2.41
C ALA A 27 -1.54 -4.56 3.10
N ASP A 28 -0.69 -3.71 3.66
CA ASP A 28 -1.11 -2.41 4.21
C ASP A 28 -1.71 -1.51 3.12
N VAL A 29 -1.16 -1.54 1.90
CA VAL A 29 -1.70 -0.79 0.76
C VAL A 29 -3.12 -1.24 0.46
N VAL A 30 -3.36 -2.56 0.42
CA VAL A 30 -4.70 -3.12 0.21
C VAL A 30 -5.69 -2.67 1.28
N GLU A 31 -5.28 -2.68 2.55
CA GLU A 31 -6.12 -2.19 3.66
C GLU A 31 -6.46 -0.70 3.49
N LEU A 32 -5.49 0.13 3.12
CA LEU A 32 -5.74 1.56 2.87
C LEU A 32 -6.70 1.80 1.71
N VAL A 33 -6.63 0.97 0.67
CA VAL A 33 -7.52 1.05 -0.50
C VAL A 33 -8.94 0.57 -0.16
N LEU A 34 -9.06 -0.49 0.64
CA LEU A 34 -10.32 -0.96 1.21
C LEU A 34 -10.98 0.12 2.08
N LEU A 35 -10.21 0.78 2.93
CA LEU A 35 -10.69 1.91 3.75
C LEU A 35 -11.14 3.10 2.92
N ALA A 36 -10.59 3.28 1.72
CA ALA A 36 -11.05 4.28 0.75
C ALA A 36 -12.32 3.86 -0.02
N GLY A 37 -12.90 2.69 0.30
CA GLY A 37 -14.11 2.15 -0.33
C GLY A 37 -13.85 1.44 -1.65
N VAL A 38 -12.59 1.05 -1.93
CA VAL A 38 -12.22 0.33 -3.14
C VAL A 38 -11.73 -1.06 -2.74
N ALA A 39 -12.43 -2.10 -3.18
CA ALA A 39 -12.00 -3.47 -2.93
C ALA A 39 -11.00 -3.90 -4.01
N LEU A 40 -9.73 -4.00 -3.65
CA LEU A 40 -8.67 -4.61 -4.47
C LEU A 40 -7.96 -5.68 -3.66
N ASN A 41 -7.59 -6.79 -4.30
CA ASN A 41 -6.67 -7.74 -3.71
C ASN A 41 -5.19 -7.28 -3.89
N VAL A 42 -4.24 -8.04 -3.35
CA VAL A 42 -2.80 -7.73 -3.41
C VAL A 42 -2.28 -7.62 -4.84
N GLU A 43 -2.69 -8.52 -5.72
CA GLU A 43 -2.25 -8.52 -7.12
C GLU A 43 -2.90 -7.39 -7.92
N GLU A 44 -4.19 -7.12 -7.69
CA GLU A 44 -4.92 -6.01 -8.27
C GLU A 44 -4.35 -4.68 -7.83
N ALA A 45 -4.06 -4.51 -6.53
CA ALA A 45 -3.40 -3.32 -6.01
C ALA A 45 -2.02 -3.14 -6.66
N ALA A 46 -1.26 -4.24 -6.80
CA ALA A 46 0.04 -4.21 -7.46
C ALA A 46 -0.03 -3.82 -8.95
N ALA A 47 -1.06 -4.26 -9.66
CA ALA A 47 -1.28 -3.93 -11.07
C ALA A 47 -2.02 -2.61 -11.29
N SER A 48 -2.62 -2.02 -10.24
CA SER A 48 -3.51 -0.87 -10.36
C SER A 48 -2.75 0.44 -10.47
N SER A 49 -3.01 1.18 -11.55
CA SER A 49 -2.56 2.56 -11.73
C SER A 49 -3.28 3.57 -10.81
N LEU A 50 -4.25 3.12 -10.00
CA LEU A 50 -4.91 3.97 -9.01
C LEU A 50 -3.97 4.33 -7.85
N ILE A 51 -3.00 3.46 -7.58
CA ILE A 51 -2.04 3.60 -6.50
C ILE A 51 -0.78 4.24 -7.06
N GLU A 52 -0.45 5.41 -6.51
CA GLU A 52 0.81 6.07 -6.81
C GLU A 52 1.88 5.58 -5.84
N TRP A 53 2.78 4.73 -6.36
CA TRP A 53 3.88 4.14 -5.63
C TRP A 53 5.05 5.13 -5.52
N ARG A 54 5.31 5.66 -4.32
CA ARG A 54 6.47 6.52 -4.07
C ARG A 54 7.67 5.67 -3.64
N GLY A 55 8.75 5.71 -4.41
CA GLY A 55 10.03 5.06 -4.07
C GLY A 55 10.14 3.59 -4.47
N GLY A 56 9.46 3.21 -5.56
CA GLY A 56 9.47 1.86 -6.15
C GLY A 56 8.08 1.24 -6.17
N GLY A 57 7.74 0.60 -7.29
CA GLY A 57 6.46 -0.10 -7.49
C GLY A 57 6.29 -1.33 -6.59
N PRO A 58 5.21 -2.09 -6.76
CA PRO A 58 4.85 -3.20 -5.87
C PRO A 58 5.95 -4.28 -5.78
N GLY A 59 6.71 -4.50 -6.85
CA GLY A 59 7.86 -5.43 -6.84
C GLY A 59 9.05 -4.98 -5.96
N THR A 60 9.08 -3.72 -5.51
CA THR A 60 10.10 -3.19 -4.58
C THR A 60 9.63 -3.27 -3.12
N TRP A 61 8.34 -3.50 -2.90
CA TRP A 61 7.75 -3.63 -1.58
C TRP A 61 7.83 -5.10 -1.18
N ARG A 62 8.28 -5.39 0.04
CA ARG A 62 8.30 -6.78 0.53
C ARG A 62 6.86 -7.30 0.55
N SER A 63 6.64 -8.41 -0.15
CA SER A 63 5.58 -9.34 0.22
C SER A 63 5.87 -9.84 1.65
N PRO A 64 4.87 -9.90 2.53
CA PRO A 64 5.06 -10.35 3.91
C PRO A 64 5.69 -11.74 4.01
#